data_AF-A0A838NPA8-F1
#
_entry.id   AF-A0A838NPA8-F1
#
_cell.length_a   1.000
_cell.length_b   1.000
_cell.length_c   1.000
_cell.angle_alpha   90.00
_cell.angle_beta   90.00
_cell.angle_gamma   90.00
#
_symmetry.space_group_name_H-M   'P 1'
#
loop_
_entity.id
_entity.type
_entity.pdbx_description
1 polymer ?
#
loop_
_entity_poly.entity_id
_entity_poly.type
_entity_poly.pdbx_seq_one_letter_code
_entity_poly.pdbx_strand_id
1 'polypeptide(L)'
;MYLVELRPGKEELYRTGDDLTAAIRSGEVDGLSRIYHRSTSKWISITLHPQYKAIVAEKPGHPADRSDWTYLTDQAETLESSVTEVEAAPDSDPGAEPESGQDAGDGSNGGSPWRRPVTLGISGLFLMFGIQLAFSGPRPSWSANAAGKPGEAPTAPAAKQTDSSQVVSLASSSTAWSAEEAYRDEPSFSPGKPPVELPKAPQLAAKSLDLTIDAPVPADEPDGKTIEGLLAAYGKAYDSSRSRLGSGIRVARLNQLFASPRLTPDGGITDTRLNLAGVANFIRVYREQEGAIEREFQDSFTTLSKDLGWSPKTAKRWYSREGGKESPALVSLTDRLVAGIDSVLAVLSAEAGTYKLVDDQIHFEDKAIAREYGELRRSVNAAVDSARIAGGEESAGPMGYLLKAIGTTRLPQEN
;
A
#
# COMPACT_ATOMS: atom_id res chain seq x y z
N MET A 1 -9.71 27.22 -30.96
CA MET A 1 -9.05 26.13 -31.71
C MET A 1 -8.07 25.42 -30.80
N TYR A 2 -8.35 24.15 -30.51
CA TYR A 2 -7.58 23.27 -29.64
C TYR A 2 -7.07 22.11 -30.48
N LEU A 3 -5.74 21.96 -30.56
CA LEU A 3 -5.12 20.81 -31.21
C LEU A 3 -4.85 19.77 -30.12
N VAL A 4 -5.44 18.58 -30.27
CA VAL A 4 -5.40 17.51 -29.28
C VAL A 4 -4.85 16.25 -29.93
N GLU A 5 -3.86 15.63 -29.30
CA GLU A 5 -3.33 14.32 -29.65
C GLU A 5 -4.12 13.29 -28.84
N LEU A 6 -5.03 12.57 -29.49
CA LEU A 6 -5.90 11.56 -28.87
C LEU A 6 -5.10 10.28 -28.51
N ARG A 7 -4.20 9.91 -29.40
CA ARG A 7 -3.23 8.82 -29.25
C ARG A 7 -1.92 9.25 -29.88
N PRO A 8 -0.77 8.69 -29.50
CA PRO A 8 0.51 9.01 -30.11
C PRO A 8 0.42 9.00 -31.65
N GLY A 9 0.56 10.18 -32.27
CA GLY A 9 0.48 10.36 -33.73
C GLY A 9 -0.92 10.52 -34.35
N LYS A 10 -2.01 10.53 -33.56
CA LYS A 10 -3.37 10.90 -34.03
C LYS A 10 -3.75 12.27 -33.45
N GLU A 11 -3.55 13.31 -34.25
CA GLU A 11 -3.89 14.68 -33.91
C GLU A 11 -5.25 15.09 -34.49
N GLU A 12 -6.06 15.77 -33.69
CA GLU A 12 -7.37 16.26 -34.07
C GLU A 12 -7.54 17.73 -33.65
N LEU A 13 -8.15 18.52 -34.53
CA LEU A 13 -8.33 19.95 -34.34
C LEU A 13 -9.79 20.29 -34.02
N TYR A 14 -10.05 20.64 -32.77
CA TYR A 14 -11.34 21.13 -32.30
C TYR A 14 -11.41 22.64 -32.50
N ARG A 15 -12.42 23.13 -33.24
CA ARG A 15 -12.46 24.54 -33.64
C ARG A 15 -12.87 25.42 -32.48
N THR A 16 -13.88 24.99 -31.73
CA THR A 16 -14.47 25.70 -30.59
C THR A 16 -14.19 24.98 -29.27
N GLY A 17 -14.49 25.63 -28.14
CA GLY A 17 -14.44 24.99 -26.82
C GLY A 17 -15.57 23.98 -26.62
N ASP A 18 -16.71 24.20 -27.28
CA ASP A 18 -17.87 23.31 -27.23
C ASP A 18 -17.58 21.99 -27.96
N ASP A 19 -16.86 22.03 -29.09
CA ASP A 19 -16.43 20.82 -29.81
C ASP A 19 -15.53 19.95 -28.92
N LEU A 20 -14.55 20.57 -28.23
CA LEU A 20 -13.68 19.87 -27.30
C LEU A 20 -14.47 19.30 -26.11
N THR A 21 -15.44 20.06 -25.61
CA THR A 21 -16.30 19.63 -24.50
C THR A 21 -17.16 18.43 -24.89
N ALA A 22 -17.74 18.43 -26.09
CA ALA A 22 -18.48 17.30 -26.65
C ALA A 22 -17.59 16.06 -26.79
N ALA A 23 -16.36 16.24 -27.30
CA ALA A 23 -15.39 15.16 -27.45
C ALA A 23 -15.00 14.54 -26.09
N ILE A 24 -14.75 15.35 -25.06
CA ILE A 24 -14.46 14.88 -23.69
C ILE A 24 -15.67 14.12 -23.11
N ARG A 25 -16.89 14.64 -23.30
CA ARG A 25 -18.12 13.99 -22.81
C ARG A 25 -18.39 12.66 -23.52
N SER A 26 -18.10 12.58 -24.82
CA SER A 26 -18.23 11.34 -25.61
C SER A 26 -17.17 10.28 -25.31
N GLY A 27 -16.07 10.66 -24.64
CA GLY A 27 -14.94 9.77 -24.36
C GLY A 27 -13.93 9.65 -25.50
N GLU A 28 -14.07 10.44 -26.57
CA GLU A 28 -13.07 10.52 -27.64
C GLU A 28 -11.75 11.12 -27.13
N VAL A 29 -11.84 12.16 -26.29
CA VAL A 29 -10.71 12.75 -25.58
C VAL A 29 -10.65 12.16 -24.17
N ASP A 30 -9.68 11.29 -23.93
CA ASP A 30 -9.47 10.58 -22.68
C ASP A 30 -8.41 11.24 -21.79
N GLY A 31 -8.15 10.70 -20.59
CA GLY A 31 -7.11 11.23 -19.69
C GLY A 31 -5.67 11.05 -20.19
N LEU A 32 -5.45 10.20 -21.20
CA LEU A 32 -4.14 9.97 -21.82
C LEU A 32 -3.85 10.97 -22.95
N SER A 33 -4.89 11.62 -23.46
CA SER A 33 -4.80 12.63 -24.51
C SER A 33 -3.94 13.83 -24.08
N ARG A 34 -3.31 14.47 -25.07
CA ARG A 34 -2.47 15.65 -24.86
C ARG A 34 -3.01 16.83 -25.64
N ILE A 35 -2.96 18.02 -25.08
CA ILE A 35 -3.37 19.26 -25.75
C ILE A 35 -2.15 20.11 -26.06
N TYR A 36 -2.09 20.66 -27.27
CA TYR A 36 -1.01 21.54 -27.67
C TYR A 36 -1.21 22.93 -27.07
N HIS A 37 -0.29 23.33 -26.20
CA HIS A 37 -0.34 24.63 -25.55
C HIS A 37 0.43 25.68 -26.39
N ARG A 38 -0.32 26.56 -27.06
CA ARG A 38 0.23 27.49 -28.07
C ARG A 38 1.29 28.44 -27.52
N SER A 39 1.16 28.96 -26.30
CA SER A 39 2.11 29.95 -25.77
C SER A 39 3.45 29.32 -25.37
N THR A 40 3.47 28.03 -25.01
CA THR A 40 4.71 27.32 -24.64
C THR A 40 5.23 26.44 -25.76
N SER A 41 4.47 26.29 -26.85
CA SER A 41 4.76 25.38 -27.97
C SER A 41 5.06 23.95 -27.51
N LYS A 42 4.30 23.45 -26.53
CA LYS A 42 4.50 22.13 -25.92
C LYS A 42 3.18 21.39 -25.81
N TRP A 43 3.24 20.07 -26.02
CA TRP A 43 2.17 19.16 -25.66
C TRP A 43 2.11 18.99 -24.15
N ILE A 44 0.94 19.21 -23.57
CA ILE A 44 0.68 19.01 -22.14
C ILE A 44 -0.46 18.00 -21.98
N SER A 45 -0.48 17.24 -20.88
CA SER A 45 -1.60 16.32 -20.61
C SER A 45 -2.93 17.09 -20.54
N ILE A 46 -3.98 16.56 -21.16
CA ILE A 46 -5.32 17.18 -21.12
C ILE A 46 -5.85 17.30 -19.68
N THR A 47 -5.39 16.45 -18.76
CA THR A 47 -5.75 16.49 -17.33
C THR A 47 -5.36 17.78 -16.63
N LEU A 48 -4.40 18.53 -17.17
CA LEU A 48 -4.00 19.84 -16.65
C LEU A 48 -4.85 20.99 -17.20
N HIS A 49 -5.65 20.76 -18.25
CA HIS A 49 -6.43 21.79 -18.90
C HIS A 49 -7.67 22.19 -18.06
N PRO A 50 -7.95 23.49 -17.85
CA PRO A 50 -9.06 23.94 -17.00
C PRO A 50 -10.43 23.41 -17.42
N GLN A 51 -10.73 23.35 -18.73
CA GLN A 51 -12.01 22.83 -19.23
C GLN A 51 -12.16 21.33 -18.97
N TYR A 52 -11.11 20.54 -19.13
CA TYR A 52 -11.17 19.10 -18.84
C TYR A 52 -11.45 18.86 -17.37
N LYS A 53 -10.79 19.59 -16.48
CA LYS A 53 -11.06 19.54 -15.04
C LYS A 53 -12.50 19.92 -14.70
N ALA A 54 -13.02 20.99 -15.32
CA ALA A 54 -14.40 21.42 -15.12
C ALA A 54 -15.40 20.34 -15.57
N ILE A 55 -15.20 19.73 -16.74
CA ILE A 55 -16.09 18.70 -17.28
C ILE A 55 -16.01 17.40 -16.47
N VAL A 56 -14.82 16.98 -16.06
CA VAL A 56 -14.64 15.78 -15.21
C VAL A 56 -15.22 15.99 -13.81
N ALA A 57 -15.20 17.22 -13.29
CA ALA A 57 -15.84 17.57 -12.03
C ALA A 57 -17.36 17.72 -12.16
N GLU A 58 -17.84 18.25 -13.29
CA GLU A 58 -19.27 18.44 -13.59
C GLU A 58 -19.95 17.13 -13.91
N LYS A 59 -19.26 16.18 -14.58
CA LYS A 59 -19.77 14.83 -14.85
C LYS A 59 -20.25 14.31 -13.50
N PRO A 60 -21.57 14.34 -13.22
CA PRO A 60 -22.10 13.89 -11.96
C PRO A 60 -21.58 12.47 -11.91
N GLY A 61 -20.79 12.15 -10.89
CA GLY A 61 -20.28 10.80 -10.73
C GLY A 61 -21.50 9.94 -10.96
N HIS A 62 -21.53 9.23 -12.10
CA HIS A 62 -22.57 8.25 -12.40
C HIS A 62 -22.65 7.52 -11.08
N PRO A 63 -23.77 7.61 -10.32
CA PRO A 63 -23.78 7.26 -8.90
C PRO A 63 -23.07 5.94 -8.85
N ALA A 64 -21.82 5.96 -8.36
CA ALA A 64 -20.85 4.90 -8.69
C ALA A 64 -21.59 3.66 -8.31
N ASP A 65 -21.90 2.80 -9.30
CA ASP A 65 -22.96 1.82 -9.23
C ASP A 65 -22.79 1.08 -7.91
N ARG A 66 -23.46 1.59 -6.88
CA ARG A 66 -23.14 1.19 -5.50
C ARG A 66 -23.76 -0.19 -5.29
N SER A 67 -24.73 -0.52 -6.14
CA SER A 67 -25.31 -1.81 -6.43
C SER A 67 -24.25 -2.87 -6.73
N ASP A 68 -23.16 -2.55 -7.45
CA ASP A 68 -22.12 -3.55 -7.75
C ASP A 68 -21.17 -3.85 -6.58
N TRP A 69 -21.14 -2.99 -5.54
CA TRP A 69 -20.33 -3.21 -4.34
C TRP A 69 -21.16 -3.57 -3.10
N THR A 70 -22.48 -3.44 -3.16
CA THR A 70 -23.40 -4.00 -2.17
C THR A 70 -24.09 -5.26 -2.70
N TYR A 71 -23.33 -6.33 -2.89
CA TYR A 71 -23.85 -7.68 -3.18
C TYR A 71 -24.78 -8.26 -2.08
N LEU A 72 -25.13 -7.49 -1.05
CA LEU A 72 -25.96 -7.94 0.08
C LEU A 72 -27.23 -7.13 0.34
N THR A 73 -27.48 -6.00 -0.33
CA THR A 73 -28.67 -5.16 -0.03
C THR A 73 -29.83 -5.38 -1.02
N ASP A 74 -29.57 -5.85 -2.23
CA ASP A 74 -30.58 -5.88 -3.32
C ASP A 74 -31.61 -7.03 -3.23
N GLN A 75 -31.44 -7.97 -2.29
CA GLN A 75 -32.42 -9.05 -2.05
C GLN A 75 -33.43 -8.75 -0.94
N ALA A 76 -33.35 -7.59 -0.28
CA ALA A 76 -34.34 -7.21 0.74
C ALA A 76 -35.59 -6.52 0.13
N GLU A 77 -35.48 -5.89 -1.04
CA GLU A 77 -36.60 -5.14 -1.64
C GLU A 77 -37.49 -5.97 -2.59
N THR A 78 -37.07 -7.18 -2.97
CA THR A 78 -37.85 -8.04 -3.90
C THR A 78 -38.98 -8.83 -3.23
N LEU A 79 -39.22 -8.68 -1.92
CA LEU A 79 -40.23 -9.44 -1.16
C LEU A 79 -41.48 -8.63 -0.75
N GLU A 80 -41.57 -7.34 -1.07
CA GLU A 80 -42.76 -6.52 -0.73
C GLU A 80 -43.73 -6.26 -1.91
N SER A 81 -43.46 -6.75 -3.13
CA SER A 81 -44.34 -6.56 -4.31
C SER A 81 -45.16 -7.78 -4.75
N SER A 82 -45.38 -8.76 -3.87
CA SER A 82 -46.23 -9.92 -4.18
C SER A 82 -47.37 -10.12 -3.17
N VAL A 83 -48.19 -9.08 -2.95
CA VAL A 83 -49.50 -9.25 -2.27
C VAL A 83 -50.55 -8.35 -2.94
N THR A 84 -50.96 -8.66 -4.17
CA THR A 84 -52.33 -8.35 -4.65
C THR A 84 -52.66 -9.12 -5.93
N GLU A 85 -53.19 -10.33 -5.81
CA GLU A 85 -54.22 -10.87 -6.72
C GLU A 85 -54.68 -12.24 -6.20
N VAL A 86 -55.87 -12.25 -5.57
CA VAL A 86 -56.63 -13.48 -5.33
C VAL A 86 -57.85 -13.37 -6.24
N GLU A 87 -57.73 -13.95 -7.43
CA GLU A 87 -58.84 -14.22 -8.33
C GLU A 87 -59.29 -15.68 -8.15
N ALA A 88 -60.60 -15.86 -8.27
CA ALA A 88 -61.38 -17.00 -7.85
C ALA A 88 -61.17 -18.29 -8.67
N ALA A 89 -61.40 -19.44 -8.01
CA ALA A 89 -61.73 -20.70 -8.68
C ALA A 89 -62.86 -21.41 -7.90
N PRO A 90 -63.89 -21.95 -8.59
CA PRO A 90 -64.97 -22.72 -7.97
C PRO A 90 -64.81 -24.24 -8.10
N ASP A 91 -65.36 -24.94 -7.10
CA ASP A 91 -66.10 -26.20 -7.08
C ASP A 91 -65.69 -27.44 -7.91
N SER A 92 -65.48 -28.55 -7.20
CA SER A 92 -65.95 -29.94 -7.46
C SER A 92 -65.39 -30.86 -6.36
N ASP A 93 -66.08 -31.06 -5.23
CA ASP A 93 -67.06 -32.13 -4.90
C ASP A 93 -66.44 -33.51 -4.50
N PRO A 94 -66.99 -34.23 -3.49
CA PRO A 94 -66.29 -35.19 -2.64
C PRO A 94 -66.64 -36.66 -2.92
N GLY A 95 -65.91 -37.59 -2.28
CA GLY A 95 -66.49 -38.89 -1.95
C GLY A 95 -65.52 -40.00 -1.59
N ALA A 96 -65.86 -40.68 -0.50
CA ALA A 96 -65.56 -42.06 -0.13
C ALA A 96 -64.33 -42.34 0.77
N GLU A 97 -64.57 -42.26 2.08
CA GLU A 97 -64.17 -43.31 3.05
C GLU A 97 -65.16 -44.51 2.95
N PRO A 98 -65.03 -45.67 3.64
CA PRO A 98 -64.17 -45.97 4.82
C PRO A 98 -63.55 -47.40 4.86
N GLU A 99 -63.02 -47.73 6.05
CA GLU A 99 -62.76 -49.06 6.64
C GLU A 99 -61.44 -49.76 6.28
N SER A 100 -60.79 -50.55 7.15
CA SER A 100 -60.79 -50.81 8.59
C SER A 100 -59.69 -51.87 8.84
N GLY A 101 -59.18 -51.99 10.07
CA GLY A 101 -58.22 -53.03 10.51
C GLY A 101 -56.87 -52.42 10.92
N GLN A 102 -56.55 -52.12 12.17
CA GLN A 102 -56.82 -52.78 13.46
C GLN A 102 -56.12 -54.13 13.60
N ASP A 103 -54.89 -54.09 14.13
CA ASP A 103 -54.30 -54.96 15.17
C ASP A 103 -52.77 -54.80 15.10
N ALA A 104 -51.94 -54.88 16.13
CA ALA A 104 -51.99 -54.90 17.59
C ALA A 104 -50.55 -55.32 17.98
N GLY A 105 -50.01 -54.81 19.07
CA GLY A 105 -48.68 -55.19 19.60
C GLY A 105 -47.76 -53.99 19.75
N ASP A 106 -47.95 -53.12 20.74
CA ASP A 106 -47.69 -53.35 22.18
C ASP A 106 -46.21 -53.58 22.50
N GLY A 107 -45.72 -52.82 23.48
CA GLY A 107 -44.38 -52.95 24.03
C GLY A 107 -43.64 -51.62 24.25
N SER A 108 -44.22 -50.73 25.06
CA SER A 108 -43.63 -50.13 26.28
C SER A 108 -42.14 -49.66 26.25
N ASN A 109 -41.67 -48.62 26.94
CA ASN A 109 -42.21 -47.71 27.93
C ASN A 109 -41.06 -46.73 28.28
N GLY A 110 -41.40 -45.52 28.73
CA GLY A 110 -40.48 -44.59 29.39
C GLY A 110 -40.16 -43.36 28.52
N GLY A 111 -40.91 -42.26 28.57
CA GLY A 111 -41.50 -41.64 29.75
C GLY A 111 -40.42 -40.85 30.51
N SER A 112 -39.89 -39.75 29.97
CA SER A 112 -40.37 -38.36 30.17
C SER A 112 -39.69 -37.66 31.39
N PRO A 113 -39.96 -36.37 31.71
CA PRO A 113 -39.19 -35.22 31.19
C PRO A 113 -38.87 -34.15 32.27
N TRP A 114 -37.63 -33.65 32.44
CA TRP A 114 -37.39 -32.46 33.28
C TRP A 114 -36.27 -31.54 32.78
N ARG A 115 -36.71 -30.33 32.41
CA ARG A 115 -36.20 -28.97 32.72
C ARG A 115 -34.68 -28.71 32.82
N ARG A 116 -34.27 -27.68 32.04
CA ARG A 116 -33.04 -26.83 32.16
C ARG A 116 -33.00 -26.07 33.52
N PRO A 117 -32.03 -25.17 33.83
CA PRO A 117 -30.62 -24.98 33.39
C PRO A 117 -29.64 -24.81 34.60
N VAL A 118 -28.32 -24.99 34.40
CA VAL A 118 -27.31 -24.33 35.26
C VAL A 118 -26.15 -23.79 34.41
N THR A 119 -26.00 -22.48 34.49
CA THR A 119 -24.86 -21.66 34.09
C THR A 119 -23.69 -21.83 35.06
N LEU A 120 -22.53 -22.21 34.55
CA LEU A 120 -21.18 -22.07 35.14
C LEU A 120 -20.23 -22.17 33.93
N GLY A 121 -19.67 -21.10 33.39
CA GLY A 121 -18.74 -20.19 34.07
C GLY A 121 -17.31 -20.55 33.66
N ILE A 122 -16.98 -20.46 32.36
CA ILE A 122 -15.60 -20.63 31.86
C ILE A 122 -14.85 -19.32 32.14
N SER A 123 -14.50 -19.10 33.40
CA SER A 123 -13.63 -18.00 33.85
C SER A 123 -12.54 -18.54 34.78
N GLY A 124 -11.95 -19.68 34.41
CA GLY A 124 -11.00 -20.41 35.27
C GLY A 124 -9.92 -21.18 34.52
N LEU A 125 -9.49 -20.72 33.34
CA LEU A 125 -8.39 -21.36 32.60
C LEU A 125 -7.46 -20.37 31.91
N PHE A 126 -7.14 -19.27 32.60
CA PHE A 126 -6.08 -18.33 32.20
C PHE A 126 -5.10 -17.96 33.35
N LEU A 127 -5.09 -18.73 34.44
CA LEU A 127 -4.29 -18.43 35.64
C LEU A 127 -3.18 -19.47 35.90
N MET A 128 -2.59 -20.01 34.83
CA MET A 128 -1.47 -20.97 34.87
C MET A 128 -0.43 -20.72 33.75
N PHE A 129 -0.22 -19.46 33.35
CA PHE A 129 0.99 -19.07 32.62
C PHE A 129 1.52 -17.77 33.24
N GLY A 130 2.30 -17.95 34.31
CA GLY A 130 3.07 -16.87 34.93
C GLY A 130 4.18 -16.41 34.00
N ILE A 131 3.89 -15.41 33.16
CA ILE A 131 4.90 -14.59 32.50
C ILE A 131 4.86 -13.22 33.19
N GLN A 132 5.76 -13.02 34.16
CA GLN A 132 6.05 -11.68 34.67
C GLN A 132 6.89 -10.93 33.63
N LEU A 133 6.26 -10.05 32.85
CA LEU A 133 6.97 -9.01 32.12
C LEU A 133 7.13 -7.78 33.02
N ALA A 134 8.17 -7.80 33.85
CA ALA A 134 8.68 -6.58 34.47
C ALA A 134 9.53 -5.82 33.43
N PHE A 135 8.90 -4.99 32.61
CA PHE A 135 9.59 -3.95 31.84
C PHE A 135 9.71 -2.69 32.71
N SER A 136 10.77 -2.61 33.51
CA SER A 136 11.25 -1.35 34.08
C SER A 136 12.23 -0.71 33.10
N GLY A 137 11.70 0.06 32.15
CA GLY A 137 12.47 0.92 31.24
C GLY A 137 12.19 2.41 31.53
N PRO A 138 13.18 3.32 31.35
CA PRO A 138 13.01 4.74 31.64
C PRO A 138 11.97 5.38 30.72
N ARG A 139 11.06 6.16 31.30
CA ARG A 139 10.06 6.92 30.54
C ARG A 139 10.74 8.03 29.72
N PRO A 140 10.33 8.24 28.46
CA PRO A 140 10.88 9.31 27.63
C PRO A 140 10.48 10.71 28.14
N SER A 141 11.39 11.67 28.01
CA SER A 141 11.40 12.98 28.67
C SER A 141 10.43 14.04 28.11
N TRP A 142 9.52 13.69 27.19
CA TRP A 142 8.67 14.68 26.52
C TRP A 142 7.29 14.90 27.18
N SER A 143 6.98 14.24 28.29
CA SER A 143 5.71 14.43 29.02
C SER A 143 5.75 15.48 30.14
N ALA A 144 6.76 16.34 30.18
CA ALA A 144 6.85 17.42 31.16
C ALA A 144 7.11 18.74 30.44
N ASN A 145 6.04 19.42 29.99
CA ASN A 145 5.99 20.88 29.84
C ASN A 145 4.55 21.32 29.59
N ALA A 146 3.81 21.52 30.68
CA ALA A 146 2.57 22.30 30.69
C ALA A 146 2.37 22.90 32.09
N ALA A 147 2.97 24.07 32.34
CA ALA A 147 2.45 25.11 33.23
C ALA A 147 3.49 26.23 33.40
N GLY A 148 3.32 27.33 32.67
CA GLY A 148 4.06 28.56 32.88
C GLY A 148 3.19 29.75 32.49
N LYS A 149 2.52 30.34 33.48
CA LYS A 149 1.75 31.60 33.37
C LYS A 149 2.69 32.82 33.48
N PRO A 150 2.22 34.02 33.13
CA PRO A 150 3.04 35.07 32.53
C PRO A 150 3.47 36.19 33.50
N GLY A 151 4.47 36.94 33.06
CA GLY A 151 4.52 38.40 33.16
C GLY A 151 5.46 38.96 34.21
N GLU A 152 6.58 39.54 33.76
CA GLU A 152 7.06 40.82 34.28
C GLU A 152 8.10 41.44 33.32
N ALA A 153 7.81 42.63 32.81
CA ALA A 153 8.77 43.61 32.27
C ALA A 153 9.04 44.63 33.40
N PRO A 154 10.20 45.32 33.49
CA PRO A 154 10.61 46.38 32.55
C PRO A 154 12.16 46.38 32.36
N THR A 155 12.89 47.24 31.63
CA THR A 155 12.85 48.69 31.35
C THR A 155 13.95 48.99 30.31
N ALA A 156 13.71 49.94 29.41
CA ALA A 156 14.74 50.59 28.55
C ALA A 156 15.62 51.56 29.40
N PRO A 157 16.67 52.29 28.91
CA PRO A 157 16.67 53.02 27.62
C PRO A 157 18.03 53.27 26.89
N ALA A 158 17.90 53.96 25.74
CA ALA A 158 18.81 54.95 25.12
C ALA A 158 20.07 54.42 24.38
N ALA A 159 20.12 54.45 23.05
CA ALA A 159 20.29 55.58 22.12
C ALA A 159 21.77 55.88 21.78
N LYS A 160 22.14 55.73 20.50
CA LYS A 160 22.67 56.79 19.62
C LYS A 160 23.08 56.24 18.25
N GLN A 161 22.51 56.83 17.21
CA GLN A 161 23.04 56.87 15.85
C GLN A 161 24.30 57.73 15.81
N THR A 162 25.26 57.36 14.97
CA THR A 162 26.01 58.30 14.12
C THR A 162 26.63 57.55 12.94
N ASP A 163 26.48 58.18 11.77
CA ASP A 163 27.09 57.87 10.47
C ASP A 163 28.61 57.72 10.49
N SER A 164 29.15 56.88 9.60
CA SER A 164 30.05 57.32 8.52
C SER A 164 30.52 56.14 7.67
N SER A 165 30.35 56.27 6.36
CA SER A 165 31.05 55.48 5.36
C SER A 165 32.49 55.97 5.23
N GLN A 166 33.49 55.08 5.10
CA GLN A 166 34.60 55.26 4.15
C GLN A 166 35.53 54.03 4.04
N VAL A 167 35.66 53.58 2.78
CA VAL A 167 36.81 53.02 2.02
C VAL A 167 37.73 51.93 2.60
N VAL A 168 37.68 50.78 1.90
CA VAL A 168 38.78 49.92 1.39
C VAL A 168 40.16 50.03 2.06
N SER A 169 40.62 48.89 2.61
CA SER A 169 42.02 48.45 2.46
C SER A 169 42.13 46.94 2.50
N LEU A 170 42.78 46.43 1.45
CA LEU A 170 43.33 45.10 1.29
C LEU A 170 44.47 44.91 2.30
N ALA A 171 44.45 43.80 3.05
CA ALA A 171 45.67 43.30 3.67
C ALA A 171 45.58 41.78 3.86
N SER A 172 46.50 41.11 3.18
CA SER A 172 46.95 39.75 3.41
C SER A 172 47.29 39.50 4.88
N SER A 173 46.95 38.31 5.37
CA SER A 173 47.67 37.69 6.48
C SER A 173 48.02 36.25 6.10
N SER A 174 49.26 36.10 5.66
CA SER A 174 50.01 34.85 5.77
C SER A 174 50.27 34.58 7.25
N THR A 175 49.74 33.49 7.78
CA THR A 175 50.14 32.96 9.08
C THR A 175 50.84 31.64 8.87
N ALA A 176 52.16 31.67 9.05
CA ALA A 176 52.98 30.49 9.26
C ALA A 176 52.57 29.84 10.57
N TRP A 177 52.30 28.53 10.55
CA TRP A 177 52.15 27.74 11.77
C TRP A 177 53.45 26.99 12.06
N SER A 178 54.13 27.46 13.10
CA SER A 178 55.11 26.70 13.84
C SER A 178 54.43 25.58 14.59
N ALA A 179 55.12 24.45 14.62
CA ALA A 179 54.81 23.28 15.43
C ALA A 179 54.91 23.58 16.93
N GLU A 180 54.29 22.66 17.69
CA GLU A 180 54.55 22.35 19.10
C GLU A 180 53.64 23.05 20.11
N GLU A 181 52.56 22.36 20.52
CA GLU A 181 52.46 21.82 21.88
C GLU A 181 51.21 20.95 22.06
N ALA A 182 51.40 19.85 22.78
CA ALA A 182 50.41 18.85 23.11
C ALA A 182 49.44 19.39 24.18
N TYR A 183 48.15 19.43 23.88
CA TYR A 183 47.11 19.32 24.90
C TYR A 183 45.93 18.49 24.39
N ARG A 184 45.52 17.58 25.25
CA ARG A 184 44.45 16.61 25.15
C ARG A 184 43.11 17.34 25.06
N ASP A 185 42.37 17.19 23.96
CA ASP A 185 41.01 17.69 23.83
C ASP A 185 40.09 16.65 23.17
N GLU A 186 38.90 16.52 23.74
CA GLU A 186 37.87 15.55 23.36
C GLU A 186 37.29 15.84 21.96
N PRO A 187 36.85 14.82 21.20
CA PRO A 187 36.25 15.03 19.89
C PRO A 187 34.89 15.71 20.02
N SER A 188 34.87 17.01 19.75
CA SER A 188 33.62 17.74 19.48
C SER A 188 32.97 17.18 18.21
N PHE A 189 31.78 16.59 18.40
CA PHE A 189 30.89 16.20 17.31
C PHE A 189 30.50 17.46 16.53
N SER A 190 31.00 17.58 15.30
CA SER A 190 30.44 18.54 14.34
C SER A 190 29.00 18.13 14.03
N PRO A 191 28.01 19.05 14.12
CA PRO A 191 26.64 18.74 13.75
C PRO A 191 26.59 18.43 12.25
N GLY A 192 26.17 17.20 11.96
CA GLY A 192 26.15 16.61 10.64
C GLY A 192 25.37 17.45 9.64
N LYS A 193 25.90 17.44 8.42
CA LYS A 193 25.24 17.81 7.16
C LYS A 193 23.79 17.29 7.19
N PRO A 194 22.78 18.13 6.89
CA PRO A 194 21.39 17.68 6.92
C PRO A 194 21.20 16.50 5.97
N PRO A 195 20.34 15.52 6.34
CA PRO A 195 20.05 14.38 5.49
C PRO A 195 19.52 14.89 4.14
N VAL A 196 20.08 14.34 3.05
CA VAL A 196 19.63 14.61 1.70
C VAL A 196 18.15 14.19 1.61
N GLU A 197 17.26 15.17 1.58
CA GLU A 197 15.83 14.94 1.39
C GLU A 197 15.63 14.29 0.01
N LEU A 198 15.15 13.04 0.02
CA LEU A 198 14.74 12.35 -1.19
C LEU A 198 13.68 13.17 -1.94
N PRO A 199 13.74 13.27 -3.28
CA PRO A 199 12.67 13.87 -4.04
C PRO A 199 11.36 13.12 -3.77
N LYS A 200 10.39 13.85 -3.22
CA LYS A 200 9.06 13.33 -2.90
C LYS A 200 8.44 12.77 -4.19
N ALA A 201 8.19 11.47 -4.22
CA ALA A 201 7.56 10.83 -5.37
C ALA A 201 6.20 11.50 -5.66
N PRO A 202 5.85 11.71 -6.94
CA PRO A 202 4.55 12.26 -7.31
C PRO A 202 3.45 11.36 -6.74
N GLN A 203 2.53 11.93 -5.97
CA GLN A 203 1.38 11.22 -5.43
C GLN A 203 0.50 10.78 -6.61
N LEU A 204 0.53 9.50 -6.94
CA LEU A 204 -0.40 8.90 -7.89
C LEU A 204 -1.79 8.94 -7.25
N ALA A 205 -2.68 9.78 -7.78
CA ALA A 205 -4.07 9.81 -7.37
C ALA A 205 -4.71 8.44 -7.64
N ALA A 206 -5.22 7.78 -6.61
CA ALA A 206 -5.81 6.44 -6.66
C ALA A 206 -7.12 6.34 -7.49
N LYS A 207 -7.46 7.34 -8.29
CA LYS A 207 -8.74 7.46 -9.01
C LYS A 207 -8.78 6.81 -10.40
N SER A 208 -7.73 6.10 -10.83
CA SER A 208 -7.67 5.50 -12.19
C SER A 208 -7.59 3.97 -12.20
N LEU A 209 -8.12 3.28 -11.18
CA LEU A 209 -8.05 1.82 -11.05
C LEU A 209 -9.42 1.12 -11.11
N ASP A 210 -10.39 1.74 -11.78
CA ASP A 210 -11.77 1.21 -11.92
C ASP A 210 -12.00 0.46 -13.25
N LEU A 211 -10.93 0.12 -13.98
CA LEU A 211 -11.02 -0.28 -15.39
C LEU A 211 -10.50 -1.69 -15.65
N THR A 212 -11.03 -2.70 -14.96
CA THR A 212 -10.98 -4.11 -15.41
C THR A 212 -11.94 -5.01 -14.61
N ILE A 213 -13.25 -4.77 -14.64
CA ILE A 213 -14.23 -5.77 -14.19
C ILE A 213 -15.41 -5.73 -15.16
N ASP A 214 -15.22 -6.32 -16.34
CA ASP A 214 -16.31 -6.58 -17.30
C ASP A 214 -16.04 -7.92 -18.00
N ALA A 215 -15.56 -8.89 -17.20
CA ALA A 215 -15.51 -10.29 -17.61
C ALA A 215 -16.87 -10.91 -17.23
N PRO A 216 -17.52 -11.67 -18.12
CA PRO A 216 -18.77 -12.36 -17.78
C PRO A 216 -18.53 -13.23 -16.54
N VAL A 217 -19.27 -12.92 -15.48
CA VAL A 217 -19.24 -13.67 -14.23
C VAL A 217 -19.69 -15.10 -14.56
N PRO A 218 -18.84 -16.12 -14.36
CA PRO A 218 -19.23 -17.50 -14.63
C PRO A 218 -20.44 -17.85 -13.74
N ALA A 219 -21.46 -18.48 -14.32
CA ALA A 219 -22.73 -18.79 -13.67
C ALA A 219 -22.64 -19.72 -12.44
N ASP A 220 -21.44 -20.18 -12.09
CA ASP A 220 -21.14 -21.02 -10.93
C ASP A 220 -20.38 -20.24 -9.83
N GLU A 221 -20.69 -18.95 -9.63
CA GLU A 221 -20.16 -18.27 -8.45
C GLU A 221 -20.79 -18.86 -7.18
N PRO A 222 -19.95 -19.33 -6.22
CA PRO A 222 -20.47 -19.92 -4.99
C PRO A 222 -21.32 -18.88 -4.26
N ASP A 223 -22.51 -19.30 -3.81
CA ASP A 223 -23.43 -18.43 -3.08
C ASP A 223 -22.68 -17.68 -1.96
N GLY A 224 -22.62 -16.36 -2.09
CA GLY A 224 -21.92 -15.47 -1.17
C GLY A 224 -22.43 -15.55 0.27
N LYS A 225 -23.60 -16.17 0.49
CA LYS A 225 -24.18 -16.45 1.81
C LYS A 225 -23.58 -17.68 2.49
N THR A 226 -22.78 -18.48 1.80
CA THR A 226 -22.09 -19.64 2.38
C THR A 226 -20.71 -19.26 2.91
N ILE A 227 -20.19 -20.02 3.88
CA ILE A 227 -18.82 -19.80 4.38
C ILE A 227 -17.79 -20.09 3.28
N GLU A 228 -18.09 -21.04 2.40
CA GLU A 228 -17.29 -21.39 1.23
C GLU A 228 -17.22 -20.23 0.24
N GLY A 229 -18.36 -19.59 -0.05
CA GLY A 229 -18.43 -18.40 -0.89
C GLY A 229 -17.60 -17.25 -0.31
N LEU A 230 -17.73 -16.99 1.00
CA LEU A 230 -16.95 -15.94 1.67
C LEU A 230 -15.43 -16.23 1.64
N LEU A 231 -15.01 -17.47 1.87
CA LEU A 231 -13.59 -17.86 1.80
C LEU A 231 -13.05 -17.78 0.37
N ALA A 232 -13.84 -18.17 -0.62
CA ALA A 232 -13.44 -18.07 -2.03
C ALA A 232 -13.30 -16.60 -2.46
N ALA A 233 -14.23 -15.73 -2.07
CA ALA A 233 -14.15 -14.30 -2.32
C ALA A 233 -12.94 -13.66 -1.61
N TYR A 234 -12.63 -14.07 -0.37
CA TYR A 234 -11.44 -13.62 0.35
C TYR A 234 -10.15 -13.97 -0.41
N GLY A 235 -10.03 -15.21 -0.88
CA GLY A 235 -8.90 -15.65 -1.71
C GLY A 235 -8.76 -14.83 -3.00
N LYS A 236 -9.86 -14.68 -3.76
CA LYS A 236 -9.90 -13.87 -4.99
C LYS A 236 -9.46 -12.42 -4.74
N ALA A 237 -9.86 -11.81 -3.62
CA ALA A 237 -9.47 -10.44 -3.28
C ALA A 237 -7.95 -10.31 -3.06
N TYR A 238 -7.33 -11.26 -2.36
CA TYR A 238 -5.87 -11.30 -2.19
C TYR A 238 -5.14 -11.57 -3.51
N ASP A 239 -5.63 -12.50 -4.33
CA ASP A 239 -5.02 -12.81 -5.63
C ASP A 239 -5.05 -11.60 -6.57
N SER A 240 -6.15 -10.85 -6.58
CA SER A 240 -6.27 -9.58 -7.30
C SER A 240 -5.27 -8.54 -6.81
N SER A 241 -5.15 -8.35 -5.49
CA SER A 241 -4.18 -7.43 -4.88
C SER A 241 -2.73 -7.82 -5.23
N ARG A 242 -2.38 -9.11 -5.15
CA ARG A 242 -1.07 -9.65 -5.51
C ARG A 242 -0.77 -9.49 -7.00
N SER A 243 -1.76 -9.72 -7.87
CA SER A 243 -1.63 -9.51 -9.31
C SER A 243 -1.33 -8.04 -9.64
N ARG A 244 -1.98 -7.10 -8.96
CA ARG A 244 -1.70 -5.66 -9.08
C ARG A 244 -0.29 -5.31 -8.63
N LEU A 245 0.14 -5.81 -7.46
CA LEU A 245 1.51 -5.65 -6.97
C LEU A 245 2.55 -6.20 -7.96
N GLY A 246 2.38 -7.44 -8.42
CA GLY A 246 3.28 -8.07 -9.37
C GLY A 246 3.32 -7.36 -10.72
N SER A 247 2.21 -6.76 -11.15
CA SER A 247 2.16 -5.92 -12.35
C SER A 247 2.88 -4.58 -12.15
N GLY A 248 2.69 -3.92 -11.01
CA GLY A 248 3.40 -2.69 -10.65
C GLY A 248 4.93 -2.89 -10.59
N ILE A 249 5.39 -3.97 -9.98
CA ILE A 249 6.83 -4.32 -9.91
C ILE A 249 7.40 -4.62 -11.30
N ARG A 250 6.65 -5.31 -12.18
CA ARG A 250 7.05 -5.52 -13.58
C ARG A 250 7.15 -4.21 -14.35
N VAL A 251 6.22 -3.28 -14.15
CA VAL A 251 6.24 -1.96 -14.79
C VAL A 251 7.43 -1.12 -14.33
N ALA A 252 7.83 -1.23 -13.06
CA ALA A 252 9.04 -0.61 -12.55
C ALA A 252 10.34 -1.21 -13.16
N ARG A 253 10.23 -2.29 -13.95
CA ARG A 253 11.35 -2.94 -14.64
C ARG A 253 12.53 -3.17 -13.68
N LEU A 254 12.31 -3.72 -12.49
CA LEU A 254 13.40 -4.07 -11.59
C LEU A 254 14.00 -5.46 -11.86
N ASN A 255 13.68 -6.07 -13.02
CA ASN A 255 14.30 -7.31 -13.43
C ASN A 255 15.81 -7.12 -13.53
N GLN A 256 16.55 -7.99 -12.83
CA GLN A 256 17.99 -7.94 -12.72
C GLN A 256 18.45 -6.59 -12.14
N LEU A 257 17.93 -6.26 -10.96
CA LEU A 257 18.15 -4.98 -10.26
C LEU A 257 19.62 -4.55 -10.20
N PHE A 258 20.56 -5.51 -10.05
CA PHE A 258 21.98 -5.25 -9.94
C PHE A 258 22.78 -5.54 -11.22
N ALA A 259 22.11 -5.67 -12.37
CA ALA A 259 22.82 -5.82 -13.63
C ALA A 259 23.68 -4.59 -13.95
N SER A 260 24.86 -4.83 -14.52
CA SER A 260 25.82 -3.78 -14.90
C SER A 260 25.19 -2.55 -15.60
N PRO A 261 24.28 -2.67 -16.60
CA PRO A 261 23.67 -1.50 -17.26
C PRO A 261 22.83 -0.59 -16.34
N ARG A 262 22.42 -1.07 -15.16
CA ARG A 262 21.67 -0.31 -14.16
C ARG A 262 22.55 0.38 -13.14
N LEU A 263 23.80 -0.05 -13.05
CA LEU A 263 24.79 0.48 -12.12
C LEU A 263 25.79 1.37 -12.85
N THR A 264 25.48 1.83 -14.07
CA THR A 264 26.33 2.77 -14.80
C THR A 264 26.09 4.21 -14.33
N PRO A 265 27.14 5.06 -14.32
CA PRO A 265 27.02 6.48 -13.98
C PRO A 265 26.13 7.26 -14.93
N ASP A 266 26.03 6.82 -16.19
CA ASP A 266 25.36 7.53 -17.31
C ASP A 266 23.82 7.49 -17.24
N GLY A 267 23.25 7.49 -16.03
CA GLY A 267 21.81 7.56 -15.77
C GLY A 267 21.16 6.25 -15.32
N GLY A 268 21.84 5.11 -15.46
CA GLY A 268 21.31 3.81 -15.04
C GLY A 268 20.92 3.77 -13.56
N ILE A 269 21.74 4.37 -12.70
CA ILE A 269 21.48 4.43 -11.25
C ILE A 269 20.27 5.30 -10.93
N THR A 270 20.17 6.48 -11.54
CA THR A 270 19.05 7.41 -11.27
C THR A 270 17.72 6.77 -11.65
N ASP A 271 17.65 6.13 -12.81
CA ASP A 271 16.47 5.40 -13.25
C ASP A 271 16.16 4.22 -12.33
N THR A 272 17.19 3.46 -11.92
CA THR A 272 17.01 2.32 -11.01
C THR A 272 16.49 2.75 -9.64
N ARG A 273 16.97 3.87 -9.11
CA ARG A 273 16.54 4.44 -7.84
C ARG A 273 15.10 4.97 -7.92
N LEU A 274 14.74 5.65 -9.02
CA LEU A 274 13.37 6.08 -9.28
C LEU A 274 12.41 4.88 -9.36
N ASN A 275 12.81 3.82 -10.05
CA ASN A 275 12.04 2.58 -10.16
C ASN A 275 11.88 1.88 -8.80
N LEU A 276 12.93 1.86 -7.97
CA LEU A 276 12.87 1.32 -6.60
C LEU A 276 11.89 2.09 -5.73
N ALA A 277 11.87 3.43 -5.82
CA ALA A 277 10.89 4.26 -5.12
C ALA A 277 9.44 3.93 -5.57
N GLY A 278 9.25 3.67 -6.87
CA GLY A 278 7.99 3.17 -7.41
C GLY A 278 7.56 1.84 -6.78
N VAL A 279 8.49 0.88 -6.67
CA VAL A 279 8.24 -0.41 -6.00
C VAL A 279 7.90 -0.24 -4.53
N ALA A 280 8.63 0.60 -3.79
CA ALA A 280 8.32 0.89 -2.39
C ALA A 280 6.88 1.43 -2.24
N ASN A 281 6.43 2.30 -3.15
CA ASN A 281 5.06 2.78 -3.15
C ASN A 281 4.04 1.68 -3.46
N PHE A 282 4.31 0.79 -4.42
CA PHE A 282 3.42 -0.34 -4.70
C PHE A 282 3.29 -1.30 -3.51
N ILE A 283 4.40 -1.57 -2.80
CA ILE A 283 4.39 -2.40 -1.59
C ILE A 283 3.53 -1.76 -0.49
N ARG A 284 3.65 -0.44 -0.28
CA ARG A 284 2.82 0.29 0.68
C ARG A 284 1.34 0.18 0.34
N VAL A 285 0.96 0.45 -0.91
CA VAL A 285 -0.43 0.37 -1.38
C VAL A 285 -0.98 -1.05 -1.23
N TYR A 286 -0.18 -2.07 -1.55
CA TYR A 286 -0.56 -3.47 -1.36
C TYR A 286 -0.89 -3.77 0.11
N ARG A 287 -0.03 -3.36 1.05
CA ARG A 287 -0.25 -3.59 2.50
C ARG A 287 -1.47 -2.82 3.03
N GLU A 288 -1.73 -1.62 2.52
CA GLU A 288 -2.97 -0.88 2.81
C GLU A 288 -4.21 -1.66 2.33
N GLN A 289 -4.14 -2.24 1.13
CA GLN A 289 -5.21 -3.09 0.57
C GLN A 289 -5.39 -4.38 1.39
N GLU A 290 -4.33 -5.06 1.82
CA GLU A 290 -4.46 -6.23 2.71
C GLU A 290 -5.20 -5.89 4.01
N GLY A 291 -4.88 -4.73 4.60
CA GLY A 291 -5.57 -4.24 5.79
C GLY A 291 -7.06 -3.94 5.54
N ALA A 292 -7.40 -3.41 4.37
CA ALA A 292 -8.78 -3.14 3.97
C ALA A 292 -9.56 -4.45 3.74
N ILE A 293 -9.01 -5.38 2.95
CA ILE A 293 -9.59 -6.70 2.69
C ILE A 293 -9.88 -7.42 4.02
N GLU A 294 -8.91 -7.45 4.94
CA GLU A 294 -9.11 -8.14 6.21
C GLU A 294 -10.26 -7.55 7.03
N ARG A 295 -10.37 -6.22 7.08
CA ARG A 295 -11.44 -5.55 7.83
C ARG A 295 -12.81 -5.84 7.22
N GLU A 296 -12.93 -5.63 5.92
CA GLU A 296 -14.17 -5.80 5.18
C GLU A 296 -14.71 -7.23 5.31
N PHE A 297 -13.87 -8.23 5.08
CA PHE A 297 -14.27 -9.62 5.18
C PHE A 297 -14.55 -10.07 6.63
N GLN A 298 -13.87 -9.48 7.62
CA GLN A 298 -14.18 -9.74 9.03
C GLN A 298 -15.55 -9.15 9.42
N ASP A 299 -15.91 -7.98 8.88
CA ASP A 299 -17.22 -7.37 9.07
C ASP A 299 -18.32 -8.18 8.36
N SER A 300 -18.08 -8.62 7.11
CA SER A 300 -18.99 -9.51 6.37
C SER A 300 -19.20 -10.83 7.10
N PHE A 301 -18.13 -11.46 7.60
CA PHE A 301 -18.22 -12.67 8.42
C PHE A 301 -19.09 -12.45 9.66
N THR A 302 -18.89 -11.33 10.37
CA THR A 302 -19.62 -11.04 11.61
C THR A 302 -21.12 -10.84 11.34
N THR A 303 -21.47 -10.13 10.27
CA THR A 303 -22.85 -9.91 9.84
C THR A 303 -23.51 -11.21 9.39
N LEU A 304 -22.91 -11.94 8.43
CA LEU A 304 -23.46 -13.20 7.92
C LEU A 304 -23.57 -14.28 9.00
N SER A 305 -22.58 -14.38 9.90
CA SER A 305 -22.62 -15.33 11.01
C SER A 305 -23.79 -15.07 11.96
N LYS A 306 -24.17 -13.79 12.15
CA LYS A 306 -25.30 -13.40 12.98
C LYS A 306 -26.62 -13.66 12.27
N ASP A 307 -26.74 -13.25 11.01
CA ASP A 307 -27.98 -13.32 10.25
C ASP A 307 -28.38 -14.76 9.91
N LEU A 308 -27.39 -15.62 9.59
CA LEU A 308 -27.61 -17.02 9.22
C LEU A 308 -27.47 -17.99 10.40
N GLY A 309 -27.17 -17.49 11.60
CA GLY A 309 -27.01 -18.34 12.79
C GLY A 309 -25.91 -19.40 12.65
N TRP A 310 -24.76 -19.02 12.07
CA TRP A 310 -23.68 -19.97 11.78
C TRP A 310 -23.18 -20.70 13.05
N SER A 311 -22.98 -22.01 12.91
CA SER A 311 -22.49 -22.84 14.00
C SER A 311 -21.05 -22.48 14.41
N PRO A 312 -20.63 -22.79 15.66
CA PRO A 312 -19.22 -22.61 16.07
C PRO A 312 -18.21 -23.37 15.20
N LYS A 313 -18.61 -24.49 14.58
CA LYS A 313 -17.76 -25.24 13.64
C LYS A 313 -17.50 -24.42 12.37
N THR A 314 -18.52 -23.73 11.86
CA THR A 314 -18.43 -22.81 10.71
C THR A 314 -17.52 -21.63 11.05
N ALA A 315 -17.70 -21.02 12.22
CA ALA A 315 -16.84 -19.95 12.69
C ALA A 315 -15.38 -20.40 12.86
N LYS A 316 -15.14 -21.59 13.44
CA LYS A 316 -13.79 -22.16 13.54
C LYS A 316 -13.13 -22.29 12.18
N ARG A 317 -13.87 -22.67 11.14
CA ARG A 317 -13.35 -22.74 9.77
C ARG A 317 -12.89 -21.37 9.26
N TRP A 318 -13.68 -20.31 9.48
CA TRP A 318 -13.27 -18.93 9.14
C TRP A 318 -11.95 -18.54 9.80
N TYR A 319 -11.82 -18.75 11.11
CA TYR A 319 -10.60 -18.40 11.85
C TYR A 319 -9.40 -19.30 11.56
N SER A 320 -9.64 -20.49 11.00
CA SER A 320 -8.57 -21.40 10.56
C SER A 320 -8.15 -21.15 9.12
N ARG A 321 -8.67 -20.10 8.45
CA ARG A 321 -8.24 -19.74 7.10
C ARG A 321 -6.75 -19.44 7.08
N GLU A 322 -6.09 -19.78 5.98
CA GLU A 322 -4.74 -19.29 5.74
C GLU A 322 -4.79 -17.77 5.61
N GLY A 323 -4.07 -17.07 6.49
CA GLY A 323 -3.98 -15.62 6.42
C GLY A 323 -3.25 -15.22 5.15
N GLY A 324 -3.88 -14.37 4.32
CA GLY A 324 -3.24 -13.86 3.10
C GLY A 324 -2.08 -12.89 3.37
N LYS A 325 -1.97 -12.41 4.61
CA LYS A 325 -1.00 -11.42 5.08
C LYS A 325 0.42 -11.97 5.14
N GLU A 326 1.36 -11.13 4.72
CA GLU A 326 2.79 -11.39 4.89
C GLU A 326 3.15 -11.51 6.39
N SER A 327 4.03 -12.46 6.73
CA SER A 327 4.45 -12.64 8.13
C SER A 327 5.18 -11.38 8.64
N PRO A 328 5.06 -11.01 9.93
CA PRO A 328 5.73 -9.81 10.46
C PRO A 328 7.26 -9.82 10.26
N ALA A 329 7.86 -11.02 10.26
CA ALA A 329 9.28 -11.20 9.97
C ALA A 329 9.62 -10.83 8.52
N LEU A 330 8.83 -11.32 7.54
CA LEU A 330 9.00 -10.98 6.13
C LEU A 330 8.72 -9.50 5.85
N VAL A 331 7.73 -8.89 6.51
CA VAL A 331 7.46 -7.45 6.42
C VAL A 331 8.70 -6.64 6.80
N SER A 332 9.29 -6.96 7.95
CA SER A 332 10.49 -6.29 8.46
C SER A 332 11.70 -6.49 7.55
N LEU A 333 11.86 -7.69 6.97
CA LEU A 333 12.92 -7.99 6.02
C LEU A 333 12.73 -7.26 4.70
N THR A 334 11.49 -7.15 4.20
CA THR A 334 11.15 -6.39 2.99
C THR A 334 11.55 -4.92 3.16
N ASP A 335 11.19 -4.31 4.30
CA ASP A 335 11.50 -2.89 4.56
C ASP A 335 13.01 -2.66 4.67
N ARG A 336 13.72 -3.55 5.38
CA ARG A 336 15.18 -3.50 5.50
C ARG A 336 15.85 -3.67 4.13
N LEU A 337 15.38 -4.60 3.30
CA LEU A 337 15.95 -4.87 1.99
C LEU A 337 15.79 -3.67 1.06
N VAL A 338 14.59 -3.09 0.97
CA VAL A 338 14.32 -1.90 0.15
C VAL A 338 15.18 -0.72 0.61
N ALA A 339 15.27 -0.47 1.92
CA ALA A 339 16.11 0.61 2.48
C ALA A 339 17.61 0.38 2.23
N GLY A 340 18.08 -0.86 2.37
CA GLY A 340 19.48 -1.22 2.09
C GLY A 340 19.84 -1.02 0.63
N ILE A 341 18.95 -1.39 -0.30
CA ILE A 341 19.13 -1.17 -1.74
C ILE A 341 19.17 0.33 -2.04
N ASP A 342 18.23 1.13 -1.52
CA ASP A 342 18.24 2.59 -1.75
C ASP A 342 19.54 3.22 -1.22
N SER A 343 20.04 2.76 -0.07
CA SER A 343 21.31 3.24 0.51
C SER A 343 22.50 2.93 -0.42
N VAL A 344 22.57 1.72 -0.98
CA VAL A 344 23.60 1.36 -1.97
C VAL A 344 23.51 2.26 -3.20
N LEU A 345 22.31 2.42 -3.76
CA LEU A 345 22.09 3.27 -4.94
C LEU A 345 22.38 4.75 -4.64
N ALA A 346 22.17 5.21 -3.40
CA ALA A 346 22.51 6.55 -2.97
C ALA A 346 24.01 6.80 -2.98
N VAL A 347 24.82 5.88 -2.44
CA VAL A 347 26.30 5.95 -2.50
C VAL A 347 26.78 5.97 -3.94
N LEU A 348 26.29 5.04 -4.77
CA LEU A 348 26.67 5.00 -6.19
C LEU A 348 26.25 6.26 -6.96
N SER A 349 25.09 6.83 -6.63
CA SER A 349 24.61 8.07 -7.25
C SER A 349 25.43 9.29 -6.83
N ALA A 350 25.94 9.32 -5.60
CA ALA A 350 26.79 10.41 -5.10
C ALA A 350 28.18 10.39 -5.77
N GLU A 351 28.64 9.20 -6.15
CA GLU A 351 29.93 8.91 -6.78
C GLU A 351 29.82 8.72 -8.29
N ALA A 352 28.76 9.24 -8.91
CA ALA A 352 28.55 9.12 -10.34
C ALA A 352 29.72 9.78 -11.11
N GLY A 353 30.50 8.97 -11.82
CA GLY A 353 31.64 9.38 -12.63
C GLY A 353 33.00 9.19 -11.96
N THR A 354 33.05 8.91 -10.65
CA THR A 354 34.29 8.65 -9.90
C THR A 354 34.57 7.16 -9.77
N TYR A 355 33.52 6.30 -9.76
CA TYR A 355 33.72 4.85 -9.78
C TYR A 355 33.71 4.29 -11.21
N LYS A 356 34.36 3.12 -11.39
CA LYS A 356 34.38 2.36 -12.65
C LYS A 356 33.92 0.93 -12.41
N LEU A 357 33.12 0.41 -13.33
CA LEU A 357 32.68 -0.99 -13.32
C LEU A 357 33.51 -1.80 -14.32
N VAL A 358 34.22 -2.83 -13.84
CA VAL A 358 35.06 -3.72 -14.68
C VAL A 358 34.84 -5.16 -14.22
N ASP A 359 34.41 -6.05 -15.11
CA ASP A 359 34.29 -7.50 -14.85
C ASP A 359 33.57 -7.86 -13.53
N ASP A 360 32.40 -7.26 -13.27
CA ASP A 360 31.60 -7.45 -12.04
C ASP A 360 32.25 -6.93 -10.74
N GLN A 361 33.33 -6.17 -10.88
CA GLN A 361 33.93 -5.38 -9.81
C GLN A 361 33.62 -3.90 -9.98
N ILE A 362 33.55 -3.20 -8.85
CA ILE A 362 33.42 -1.76 -8.78
C ILE A 362 34.67 -1.16 -8.14
N HIS A 363 35.30 -0.25 -8.85
CA HIS A 363 36.50 0.45 -8.40
C HIS A 363 36.12 1.88 -8.02
N PHE A 364 36.33 2.24 -6.77
CA PHE A 364 36.16 3.62 -6.30
C PHE A 364 37.51 4.32 -6.22
N GLU A 365 37.56 5.62 -6.53
CA GLU A 365 38.76 6.43 -6.31
C GLU A 365 39.03 6.67 -4.81
N ASP A 366 37.96 6.81 -4.01
CA ASP A 366 38.06 6.97 -2.55
C ASP A 366 37.89 5.63 -1.82
N LYS A 367 38.88 5.28 -1.00
CA LYS A 367 38.88 4.07 -0.16
C LYS A 367 37.83 4.11 0.95
N ALA A 368 37.44 5.29 1.44
CA ALA A 368 36.42 5.42 2.47
C ALA A 368 35.04 5.01 1.89
N ILE A 369 34.72 5.53 0.71
CA ILE A 369 33.52 5.18 -0.05
C ILE A 369 33.50 3.69 -0.40
N ALA A 370 34.63 3.12 -0.85
CA ALA A 370 34.71 1.68 -1.14
C ALA A 370 34.31 0.83 0.09
N ARG A 371 34.77 1.22 1.29
CA ARG A 371 34.42 0.53 2.54
C ARG A 371 32.93 0.67 2.87
N GLU A 372 32.38 1.88 2.76
CA GLU A 372 30.95 2.14 2.99
C GLU A 372 30.08 1.31 2.06
N TYR A 373 30.38 1.32 0.75
CA TYR A 373 29.72 0.48 -0.23
C TYR A 373 29.80 -1.00 0.14
N GLY A 374 30.98 -1.49 0.51
CA GLY A 374 31.19 -2.88 0.89
C GLY A 374 30.38 -3.31 2.12
N GLU A 375 30.22 -2.43 3.11
CA GLU A 375 29.38 -2.67 4.28
C GLU A 375 27.90 -2.77 3.91
N LEU A 376 27.40 -1.82 3.11
CA LEU A 376 26.02 -1.83 2.62
C LEU A 376 25.75 -3.07 1.75
N ARG A 377 26.69 -3.44 0.88
CA ARG A 377 26.64 -4.65 0.05
C ARG A 377 26.46 -5.90 0.89
N ARG A 378 27.29 -6.07 1.93
CA ARG A 378 27.20 -7.21 2.86
C ARG A 378 25.87 -7.24 3.60
N SER A 379 25.38 -6.07 4.03
CA SER A 379 24.07 -5.93 4.70
C SER A 379 22.92 -6.35 3.79
N VAL A 380 22.89 -5.89 2.52
CA VAL A 380 21.87 -6.27 1.53
C VAL A 380 21.91 -7.79 1.26
N ASN A 381 23.10 -8.37 1.06
CA ASN A 381 23.22 -9.81 0.86
C ASN A 381 22.72 -10.61 2.07
N ALA A 382 23.06 -10.19 3.29
CA ALA A 382 22.58 -10.82 4.51
C ALA A 382 21.06 -10.73 4.65
N ALA A 383 20.44 -9.61 4.23
CA ALA A 383 18.99 -9.46 4.21
C ALA A 383 18.32 -10.38 3.18
N VAL A 384 18.89 -10.53 1.98
CA VAL A 384 18.42 -11.47 0.96
C VAL A 384 18.49 -12.92 1.47
N ASP A 385 19.61 -13.31 2.06
CA ASP A 385 19.79 -14.67 2.58
C ASP A 385 18.84 -14.95 3.76
N SER A 386 18.67 -13.98 4.66
CA SER A 386 17.69 -14.06 5.75
C SER A 386 16.26 -14.20 5.23
N ALA A 387 15.90 -13.48 4.16
CA ALA A 387 14.59 -13.58 3.53
C ALA A 387 14.36 -14.96 2.91
N ARG A 388 15.37 -15.54 2.24
CA ARG A 388 15.29 -16.92 1.71
C ARG A 388 15.06 -17.94 2.82
N ILE A 389 15.84 -17.86 3.89
CA ILE A 389 15.71 -18.76 5.06
C ILE A 389 14.33 -18.63 5.70
N ALA A 390 13.74 -17.43 5.70
CA ALA A 390 12.40 -17.17 6.22
C ALA A 390 11.25 -17.60 5.27
N GLY A 391 11.54 -18.32 4.18
CA GLY A 391 10.53 -18.74 3.20
C GLY A 391 10.09 -17.63 2.24
N GLY A 392 10.88 -16.57 2.10
CA GLY A 392 10.55 -15.42 1.26
C GLY A 392 10.40 -15.75 -0.22
N GLU A 393 11.07 -16.79 -0.74
CA GLU A 393 10.96 -17.20 -2.15
C GLU A 393 9.62 -17.85 -2.49
N GLU A 394 9.00 -18.51 -1.50
CA GLU A 394 7.69 -19.15 -1.63
C GLU A 394 6.54 -18.18 -1.30
N SER A 395 6.86 -17.01 -0.74
CA SER A 395 5.88 -15.99 -0.40
C SER A 395 5.24 -15.38 -1.65
N ALA A 396 3.91 -15.38 -1.69
CA ALA A 396 3.14 -14.68 -2.72
C ALA A 396 3.07 -13.15 -2.50
N GLY A 397 3.70 -12.64 -1.42
CA GLY A 397 3.71 -11.24 -1.04
C GLY A 397 4.88 -10.42 -1.60
N PRO A 398 5.07 -9.18 -1.10
CA PRO A 398 6.15 -8.28 -1.50
C PRO A 398 7.53 -8.90 -1.55
N MET A 399 7.92 -9.68 -0.53
CA MET A 399 9.24 -10.28 -0.48
C MET A 399 9.52 -11.20 -1.67
N GLY A 400 8.57 -12.07 -2.03
CA GLY A 400 8.76 -13.02 -3.15
C GLY A 400 8.95 -12.29 -4.48
N TYR A 401 8.20 -11.21 -4.71
CA TYR A 401 8.39 -10.38 -5.89
C TYR A 401 9.74 -9.66 -5.92
N LEU A 402 10.21 -9.15 -4.77
CA LEU A 402 11.53 -8.52 -4.67
C LEU A 402 12.66 -9.51 -4.92
N LEU A 403 12.61 -10.70 -4.31
CA LEU A 403 13.60 -11.75 -4.54
C LEU A 403 13.63 -12.19 -6.00
N LYS A 404 12.46 -12.30 -6.64
CA LYS A 404 12.35 -12.58 -8.08
C LYS A 404 12.92 -11.45 -8.95
N ALA A 405 12.75 -10.19 -8.56
CA ALA A 405 13.29 -9.03 -9.27
C ALA A 405 14.83 -8.97 -9.18
N ILE A 406 15.38 -9.22 -7.99
CA ILE A 406 16.83 -9.39 -7.77
C ILE A 406 17.34 -10.58 -8.60
N GLY A 407 16.59 -11.68 -8.61
CA GLY A 407 16.92 -12.89 -9.37
C GLY A 407 18.26 -13.47 -8.93
N THR A 408 19.12 -13.74 -9.92
CA THR A 408 20.49 -14.23 -9.69
C THR A 408 21.53 -13.11 -9.65
N THR A 409 21.13 -11.85 -9.88
CA THR A 409 22.08 -10.73 -9.87
C THR A 409 22.57 -10.44 -8.46
N ARG A 410 23.84 -10.08 -8.35
CA ARG A 410 24.49 -9.69 -7.10
C ARG A 410 25.06 -8.29 -7.28
N LEU A 411 25.21 -7.58 -6.18
CA LEU A 411 25.94 -6.34 -6.18
C LEU A 411 27.44 -6.61 -6.49
N PRO A 412 28.05 -5.83 -7.39
CA PRO A 412 29.48 -5.91 -7.74
C PRO A 412 30.40 -5.87 -6.52
N GLN A 413 31.57 -6.49 -6.61
CA GLN A 413 32.53 -6.45 -5.51
C GLN A 413 33.41 -5.19 -5.55
N GLU A 414 33.58 -4.48 -4.44
CA GLU A 414 34.61 -3.44 -4.35
C GLU A 414 36.01 -4.03 -4.46
N ASN A 415 36.89 -3.35 -5.21
CA ASN A 415 38.32 -3.65 -5.31
C ASN A 415 39.16 -2.67 -4.49
#